data_AF-A0A6L5XTD2-F1
#
_entry.id   AF-A0A6L5XTD2-F1
#
_cell.length_a   1.000
_cell.length_b   1.000
_cell.length_c   1.000
_cell.angle_alpha   90.00
_cell.angle_beta   90.00
_cell.angle_gamma   90.00
#
_symmetry.space_group_name_H-M   'P 1'
#
loop_
_entity.id
_entity.type
_entity.pdbx_description
1 polymer ?
#
loop_
_entity_poly.entity_id
_entity_poly.type
_entity_poly.pdbx_seq_one_letter_code
_entity_poly.pdbx_strand_id
1 'polypeptide(L)' 'MHVRVYSTRDEAALGLFEYIEVIYNRARVHTTLGDLGPAEFEKPNRQDDESHPKAA' A
#
# COMPACT_ATOMS: atom_id res chain seq x y z
N MET A 1 11.55 -7.80 -17.73
CA MET A 1 11.60 -6.60 -16.87
C MET A 1 11.13 -5.42 -17.71
N HIS A 2 10.00 -4.79 -17.35
CA HIS A 2 9.60 -3.54 -17.99
C HIS A 2 10.23 -2.39 -17.23
N VAL A 3 11.21 -1.73 -17.85
CA VAL A 3 11.82 -0.51 -17.31
C VAL A 3 11.06 0.66 -17.88
N ARG A 4 10.54 1.52 -17.00
CA ARG A 4 9.94 2.80 -17.37
C ARG A 4 10.91 3.91 -17.02
N VAL A 5 11.15 4.80 -17.98
CA VAL A 5 12.01 5.98 -17.79
C VAL A 5 11.10 7.18 -17.58
N TYR A 6 11.37 7.96 -16.52
CA TYR A 6 10.62 9.16 -16.17
C TYR A 6 11.46 10.39 -16.47
N SER A 7 10.80 11.46 -16.89
CA SER A 7 11.46 12.72 -17.27
C SER A 7 11.79 13.58 -16.04
N THR A 8 11.02 13.42 -14.96
CA THR A 8 11.18 14.16 -13.71
C THR A 8 11.07 13.26 -12.49
N ARG A 9 11.58 13.75 -11.35
CA ARG A 9 11.47 13.05 -10.07
C ARG A 9 10.02 12.94 -9.59
N ASP A 10 9.21 13.96 -9.84
CA ASP A 10 7.80 13.98 -9.44
C ASP A 10 6.98 12.96 -10.23
N GLU A 11 7.24 12.83 -11.54
CA GLU A 11 6.64 11.79 -12.38
C GLU A 11 7.03 10.38 -11.90
N ALA A 12 8.31 10.18 -11.54
CA ALA A 12 8.78 8.93 -10.98
C ALA A 12 8.13 8.61 -9.61
N ALA A 13 7.93 9.63 -8.77
CA ALA A 13 7.27 9.45 -7.47
C ALA A 13 5.82 9.02 -7.64
N LEU A 14 5.08 9.61 -8.58
CA LEU A 14 3.71 9.21 -8.89
C LEU A 14 3.64 7.78 -9.44
N GLY A 15 4.55 7.42 -10.36
CA GLY A 15 4.61 6.07 -10.91
C GLY A 15 4.99 5.02 -9.85
N LEU A 16 5.87 5.38 -8.91
CA LEU A 16 6.20 4.52 -7.77
C LEU A 16 4.99 4.32 -6.85
N PHE A 17 4.25 5.40 -6.56
CA PHE A 17 3.04 5.35 -5.75
C PHE A 17 1.98 4.43 -6.38
N GLU A 18 1.70 4.60 -7.67
CA GLU A 18 0.77 3.75 -8.42
C GLU A 18 1.21 2.29 -8.39
N TYR A 19 2.50 2.01 -8.63
CA TYR A 19 3.03 0.65 -8.57
C TYR A 19 2.85 0.03 -7.18
N ILE A 20 3.17 0.76 -6.11
CA ILE A 20 3.07 0.24 -4.74
C ILE A 20 1.60 0.01 -4.38
N GLU A 21 0.71 0.98 -4.56
CA GLU A 21 -0.66 0.90 -4.05
C GLU A 21 -1.61 0.09 -4.92
N VAL A 22 -1.50 0.21 -6.25
CA VAL A 22 -2.47 -0.39 -7.18
C VAL A 22 -2.01 -1.77 -7.62
N ILE A 23 -0.70 -1.98 -7.79
CA ILE A 23 -0.17 -3.23 -8.31
C ILE A 23 0.38 -4.10 -7.18
N TYR A 24 1.43 -3.65 -6.51
CA TYR A 24 2.21 -4.47 -5.58
C TYR A 24 1.41 -4.84 -4.34
N ASN A 25 0.87 -3.86 -3.61
CA ASN A 25 0.11 -4.12 -2.37
C ASN A 25 -1.20 -4.87 -2.62
N ARG A 26 -1.78 -4.80 -3.82
CA ARG A 26 -2.97 -5.60 -4.17
C ARG A 26 -2.64 -7.04 -4.53
N ALA A 27 -1.52 -7.27 -5.22
CA ALA A 27 -1.13 -8.61 -5.66
C ALA A 27 -0.32 -9.38 -4.61
N ARG A 28 0.30 -8.69 -3.65
CA ARG A 28 1.13 -9.33 -2.63
C ARG A 28 0.27 -10.02 -1.59
N VAL A 29 0.48 -11.32 -1.44
CA VAL A 29 -0.01 -12.12 -0.32
C VAL A 29 1.18 -12.47 0.56
N HIS A 30 1.02 -12.39 1.87
CA HIS A 30 2.08 -12.70 2.83
C HIS A 30 1.65 -13.80 3.79
N THR A 31 2.39 -14.90 3.86
CA THR A 31 2.10 -16.03 4.78
C THR A 31 2.11 -15.60 6.24
N THR A 32 3.03 -14.70 6.62
CA THR A 32 3.05 -14.07 7.96
C THR A 32 1.82 -13.21 8.28
N LEU A 33 1.06 -12.74 7.27
CA LEU A 33 -0.22 -12.04 7.46
C LEU A 33 -1.42 -13.00 7.36
N GLY A 34 -1.19 -14.32 7.40
CA GLY A 34 -2.24 -15.33 7.28
C GLY A 34 -2.76 -15.50 5.85
N ASP A 35 -1.87 -15.35 4.86
CA ASP A 35 -2.21 -15.38 3.43
C ASP A 35 -3.17 -14.27 2.99
N LEU A 36 -3.14 -13.15 3.70
CA LEU A 36 -3.85 -11.93 3.34
C LEU A 36 -2.93 -10.93 2.65
N GLY A 37 -3.51 -10.14 1.75
CA GLY A 37 -2.86 -8.96 1.24
C GLY A 37 -2.84 -7.81 2.26
N PRO A 38 -1.88 -6.86 2.18
CA PRO A 38 -1.81 -5.69 3.07
C PRO A 38 -3.15 -4.94 3.18
N ALA A 39 -3.83 -4.71 2.06
CA ALA A 39 -5.13 -4.04 2.05
C ALA A 39 -6.24 -4.84 2.75
N GLU A 40 -6.16 -6.17 2.77
CA GLU A 40 -7.10 -7.03 3.48
C GLU A 40 -6.77 -7.11 4.96
N PHE A 41 -5.49 -7.13 5.30
CA PHE A 41 -5.00 -7.06 6.67
C PHE A 41 -5.33 -5.72 7.35
N GLU A 42 -5.26 -4.60 6.63
CA GLU A 42 -5.57 -3.27 7.16
C GLU A 42 -7.07 -2.96 7.32
N LYS A 43 -7.95 -3.62 6.55
CA LYS A 43 -9.42 -3.41 6.64
C LYS A 43 -9.97 -3.55 8.07
N PRO A 44 -9.66 -4.63 8.82
CA PRO A 44 -10.08 -4.74 10.21
C PRO A 44 -9.34 -3.74 11.11
N ASN A 45 -8.03 -3.53 10.93
CA ASN A 45 -7.24 -2.62 11.78
C ASN A 45 -7.58 -1.12 11.61
N ARG A 46 -8.23 -0.70 10.52
CA ARG A 46 -8.71 0.68 10.37
C ARG A 46 -9.84 1.04 11.33
N GLN A 47 -10.63 0.07 11.79
CA GLN A 47 -11.71 0.33 12.76
C GLN A 47 -11.16 0.64 14.16
N ASP A 48 -9.92 0.23 14.43
CA ASP A 48 -9.23 0.50 15.70
C ASP A 48 -8.68 1.94 15.79
N ASP A 49 -8.49 2.65 14.67
CA ASP A 49 -8.04 4.07 14.67
C ASP A 49 -9.19 5.05 14.94
N GLU A 50 -10.45 4.63 14.75
CA GLU A 50 -11.65 5.39 15.15
C GLU A 50 -12.00 5.22 16.65
N SER A 51 -11.47 4.18 17.30
CA SER A 51 -11.67 3.92 18.72
C SER A 51 -10.51 4.37 19.62
N HIS A 52 -9.41 4.83 19.02
CA HIS A 52 -8.35 5.53 19.74
C HIS A 52 -8.67 7.03 19.76
N PRO A 53 -8.91 7.67 20.92
CA PRO A 53 -9.05 9.12 20.92
C PRO A 53 -7.72 9.69 20.44
N LYS A 54 -7.75 10.45 19.33
CA LYS A 54 -6.59 11.28 18.94
C LYS A 54 -6.32 12.18 20.15
N ALA A 55 -5.20 11.94 20.83
CA ALA A 55 -4.78 12.76 21.96
C ALA A 55 -4.64 14.20 21.46
N ALA A 56 -5.39 15.10 22.09
CA ALA A 56 -5.42 16.54 21.85
C ALA A 56 -4.13 17.22 22.33
#